data_AF-A0A924ENC0-F1
#
_entry.id   AF-A0A924ENC0-F1
#
_cell.length_a   1.000
_cell.length_b   1.000
_cell.length_c   1.000
_cell.angle_alpha   90.00
_cell.angle_beta   90.00
_cell.angle_gamma   90.00
#
_symmetry.space_group_name_H-M   'P 1'
#
loop_
_entity.id
_entity.type
_entity.pdbx_description
1 polymer ?
#
loop_
_entity_poly.entity_id
_entity_poly.type
_entity_poly.pdbx_seq_one_letter_code
_entity_poly.pdbx_strand_id
1 'polypeptide(L)' 'MKKYLIDTNIAIFFMKGKFNLQKRFEKLTSENCFISEVTLAELKFGVQNSEKPEHNKKVLENFLTGV' A
#
# COMPACT_ATOMS: atom_id res chain seq x y z
N MET A 1 -8.67 2.08 20.64
CA MET A 1 -8.14 2.65 19.38
C MET A 1 -8.72 1.90 18.20
N LYS A 2 -8.92 2.55 17.05
CA LYS A 2 -9.45 1.90 15.84
C LYS A 2 -8.30 1.32 15.02
N LYS A 3 -8.39 0.04 14.68
CA LYS A 3 -7.47 -0.67 13.77
C LYS A 3 -8.10 -0.70 12.37
N TYR A 4 -7.29 -0.55 11.34
CA TYR A 4 -7.71 -0.52 9.95
C TYR A 4 -7.06 -1.66 9.19
N LEU A 5 -7.87 -2.43 8.46
CA LEU A 5 -7.39 -3.37 7.46
C LEU A 5 -7.48 -2.66 6.10
N ILE A 6 -6.33 -2.49 5.44
CA ILE A 6 -6.22 -1.78 4.19
C ILE A 6 -6.50 -2.74 3.04
N ASP A 7 -7.48 -2.39 2.22
CA ASP A 7 -7.82 -3.10 0.99
C ASP A 7 -6.77 -2.83 -0.11
N THR A 8 -6.65 -3.76 -1.05
CA THR A 8 -5.72 -3.72 -2.18
C THR A 8 -5.90 -2.44 -3.01
N ASN A 9 -7.14 -2.02 -3.26
CA ASN A 9 -7.41 -0.79 -4.01
C ASN A 9 -6.89 0.45 -3.29
N ILE A 10 -7.05 0.51 -1.96
CA ILE A 10 -6.57 1.64 -1.16
C ILE A 10 -5.05 1.70 -1.19
N ALA A 11 -4.37 0.55 -1.02
CA ALA A 11 -2.91 0.46 -1.13
C ALA A 11 -2.43 0.92 -2.52
N ILE A 12 -3.07 0.46 -3.60
CA ILE A 12 -2.74 0.86 -4.97
C ILE A 12 -2.92 2.37 -5.17
N PHE A 13 -4.02 2.95 -4.71
CA PHE A 13 -4.26 4.39 -4.87
C PHE A 13 -3.31 5.23 -4.03
N PHE A 14 -2.96 4.76 -2.83
CA PHE A 14 -1.93 5.40 -2.01
C PHE A 14 -0.58 5.41 -2.72
N MET A 15 -0.12 4.25 -3.21
CA MET A 15 1.14 4.12 -3.95
C MET A 15 1.17 4.96 -5.24
N LYS A 16 0.01 5.18 -5.87
CA LYS A 16 -0.14 6.05 -7.06
C LYS A 16 -0.30 7.54 -6.72
N GLY A 17 -0.29 7.93 -5.44
CA GLY A 17 -0.48 9.32 -5.00
C GLY A 17 -1.87 9.88 -5.33
N LYS A 18 -2.89 9.04 -5.51
CA LYS A 18 -4.24 9.47 -5.89
C LYS A 18 -5.12 9.78 -4.67
N PHE A 19 -6.14 10.62 -4.89
CA PHE A 19 -7.18 10.95 -3.90
C PHE A 19 -6.68 11.55 -2.58
N ASN A 20 -5.46 12.08 -2.55
CA ASN A 20 -4.86 12.72 -1.37
C ASN A 20 -4.86 11.79 -0.14
N LEU A 21 -4.73 10.47 -0.35
CA LEU A 21 -4.76 9.47 0.71
C LEU A 21 -3.60 9.67 1.71
N GLN A 22 -2.50 10.27 1.28
CA GLN A 22 -1.34 10.59 2.12
C GLN A 22 -1.74 11.34 3.39
N LYS A 23 -2.58 12.38 3.29
CA LYS A 23 -3.09 13.14 4.46
C LYS A 23 -3.94 12.31 5.41
N ARG A 24 -4.57 11.23 4.93
CA ARG A 24 -5.32 10.31 5.78
C ARG A 24 -4.36 9.35 6.49
N PHE A 25 -3.39 8.80 5.77
CA PHE A 25 -2.39 7.90 6.34
C PHE A 25 -1.47 8.62 7.34
N GLU A 26 -1.12 9.89 7.13
CA GLU A 26 -0.34 10.70 8.08
C GLU A 26 -1.06 10.91 9.43
N LYS A 27 -2.39 10.86 9.44
CA LYS A 27 -3.19 10.95 10.67
C LYS A 27 -3.32 9.60 11.38
N LEU A 28 -2.89 8.52 10.74
CA LEU A 28 -2.92 7.16 11.27
C LEU A 28 -1.52 6.76 11.68
N THR A 29 -1.41 6.10 12.83
CA THR A 29 -0.17 5.42 13.22
C THR A 29 -0.03 4.13 12.40
N SER A 30 1.19 3.80 11.95
CA SER A 30 1.48 2.52 11.27
C SER A 30 1.02 1.32 12.08
N GLU A 31 1.12 1.39 13.41
CA GLU A 31 0.65 0.38 14.37
C GLU A 31 -0.88 0.10 14.30
N ASN A 32 -1.65 1.01 13.71
CA ASN A 32 -3.10 0.88 13.54
C ASN A 32 -3.49 0.43 12.12
N CYS A 33 -2.55 0.23 11.22
CA CYS A 33 -2.79 -0.14 9.83
C CYS A 33 -2.25 -1.56 9.55
N PHE A 34 -3.11 -2.42 9.01
CA PHE A 34 -2.79 -3.80 8.70
C PHE A 34 -3.12 -4.08 7.23
N ILE A 35 -2.43 -5.02 6.61
CA ILE A 35 -2.81 -5.61 5.33
C ILE A 35 -3.02 -7.11 5.55
N SER A 36 -3.92 -7.72 4.78
CA SER A 36 -4.04 -9.17 4.78
C SER A 36 -2.93 -9.81 3.93
N GLU A 37 -2.57 -11.06 4.21
CA GLU A 37 -1.67 -11.84 3.36
C GLU A 37 -2.20 -11.95 1.91
N VAL A 38 -3.54 -11.99 1.75
CA VAL A 38 -4.19 -12.01 0.44
C VAL A 38 -3.92 -10.70 -0.32
N THR A 39 -4.10 -9.56 0.35
CA THR A 39 -3.77 -8.23 -0.19
C THR A 39 -2.31 -8.14 -0.59
N LEU A 40 -1.40 -8.66 0.24
CA LEU A 40 0.03 -8.70 -0.09
C LEU A 40 0.31 -9.52 -1.35
N ALA A 41 -0.36 -10.66 -1.52
CA ALA A 41 -0.23 -11.50 -2.71
C ALA A 41 -0.73 -10.78 -3.97
N GLU A 42 -1.88 -10.12 -3.91
CA GLU A 42 -2.44 -9.33 -5.02
C GLU A 42 -1.51 -8.17 -5.41
N LEU A 43 -0.95 -7.46 -4.43
CA LEU A 43 0.00 -6.37 -4.68
C LEU A 43 1.27 -6.89 -5.33
N LYS A 44 1.85 -8.00 -4.83
CA LYS A 44 3.03 -8.63 -5.43
C LYS A 44 2.77 -9.09 -6.86
N PHE A 45 1.62 -9.72 -7.10
CA PHE A 45 1.21 -10.12 -8.44
C PHE A 45 1.06 -8.91 -9.37
N GLY A 46 0.39 -7.85 -8.92
CA GLY A 46 0.21 -6.62 -9.68
C GLY A 46 1.53 -5.92 -10.02
N VAL A 47 2.51 -5.94 -9.12
CA VAL A 47 3.86 -5.43 -9.37
C VAL A 47 4.56 -6.24 -10.47
N GLN A 48 4.55 -7.57 -10.38
CA GLN A 48 5.21 -8.44 -11.36
C GLN A 48 4.56 -8.35 -12.75
N ASN A 49 3.24 -8.17 -12.81
CA ASN A 49 2.49 -8.07 -14.06
C ASN A 49 2.41 -6.63 -14.62
N SER A 50 3.17 -5.68 -14.08
CA SER A 50 3.13 -4.28 -14.50
C SER A 50 4.14 -3.97 -15.61
N GLU A 51 3.95 -2.85 -16.32
CA GLU A 51 4.90 -2.37 -17.34
C GLU A 51 6.28 -2.01 -16.78
N LYS A 52 6.39 -1.74 -15.47
CA LYS A 52 7.63 -1.33 -14.80
C LYS A 52 7.84 -2.09 -13.48
N PRO A 53 8.15 -3.40 -13.52
CA PRO A 53 8.22 -4.23 -12.32
C PRO A 53 9.21 -3.74 -11.26
N GLU A 54 10.44 -3.37 -11.65
CA GLU A 54 11.48 -2.89 -10.73
C GLU A 54 11.09 -1.61 -10.00
N HIS A 55 10.49 -0.66 -10.73
CA HIS A 55 9.99 0.58 -10.14
C HIS A 55 8.86 0.31 -9.16
N ASN A 56 7.87 -0.49 -9.58
CA ASN A 56 6.70 -0.79 -8.77
C ASN A 56 7.05 -1.66 -7.54
N LYS A 57 8.09 -2.49 -7.65
CA LYS A 57 8.64 -3.23 -6.51
C LYS A 57 9.17 -2.28 -5.45
N LYS A 58 9.95 -1.28 -5.84
CA LYS A 58 10.46 -0.26 -4.90
C LYS A 58 9.33 0.53 -4.23
N VAL A 59 8.29 0.88 -5.01
CA VAL A 59 7.10 1.57 -4.46
C VAL A 59 6.36 0.68 -3.46
N LEU A 60 6.22 -0.61 -3.73
CA LEU A 60 5.60 -1.56 -2.80
C LEU A 60 6.43 -1.72 -1.52
N GLU A 61 7.75 -1.87 -1.62
CA GLU A 61 8.64 -1.94 -0.45
C GLU A 61 8.50 -0.69 0.43
N ASN A 62 8.55 0.51 -0.17
CA ASN A 62 8.34 1.76 0.56
C ASN A 62 6.98 1.80 1.29
N PHE A 63 5.92 1.31 0.63
CA PHE A 63 4.59 1.21 1.25
C PHE A 63 4.57 0.26 2.47
N LEU A 64 5.25 -0.89 2.38
CA LEU A 64 5.30 -1.88 3.46
C LEU A 64 6.19 -1.44 4.63
N THR A 65 7.27 -0.71 4.36
CA THR A 65 8.18 -0.19 5.40
C THR A 65 7.76 1.17 5.96
N GLY A 66 6.89 1.89 5.26
CA GLY A 66 6.41 3.22 5.65
C GLY A 66 7.44 4.34 5.45
N VAL A 67 8.25 4.28 4.38
CA VAL A 67 9.36 5.22 4.07
C VAL A 67 9.02 6.14 2.90
#